data_AF-A0A937ZJ98-F1
#
_entry.id   AF-A0A937ZJ98-F1
#
_cell.length_a   1.000
_cell.length_b   1.000
_cell.length_c   1.000
_cell.angle_alpha   90.00
_cell.angle_beta   90.00
_cell.angle_gamma   90.00
#
_symmetry.space_group_name_H-M   'P 1'
#
loop_
_entity.id
_entity.type
_entity.pdbx_description
1 polymer ?
#
loop_
_entity_poly.entity_id
_entity_poly.type
_entity_poly.pdbx_seq_one_letter_code
_entity_poly.pdbx_strand_id
1 'polypeptide(L)'
;ACRRAENGCAFLARVRAETGLDFEIIDVEEEARLAVAGCAALLDGKAPHGVLFDIGGGSTEIAWLACAPGRAPEIVDVVSLPAGVADMAARHGGSDLARPGFEAIAVEVANALFAFEARHAIGARVAEGQVQMLGTSGTVTTLAAVHMGLPRYDRSQVDGVFLDLADAWRAVDRLIAMSRAERAAHPCVLDVRAEFVLPGAAILAGICRRWPVPRLRVADRGLREGILAGLMAADGRHGGQGS
;
A
#
# COMPACT_ATOMS: atom_id res chain seq x y z
N ALA A 1 -3.34 9.96 -8.65
CA ALA A 1 -4.01 11.28 -8.52
C ALA A 1 -4.14 11.98 -9.87
N CYS A 2 -3.04 12.29 -10.58
CA CYS A 2 -3.08 13.01 -11.86
C CYS A 2 -3.95 12.34 -12.94
N ARG A 3 -4.00 10.99 -12.99
CA ARG A 3 -4.85 10.22 -13.90
C ARG A 3 -6.35 10.53 -13.79
N ARG A 4 -6.83 10.84 -12.58
CA ARG A 4 -8.25 11.04 -12.27
C ARG A 4 -8.65 12.51 -12.18
N ALA A 5 -7.68 13.43 -12.21
CA ALA A 5 -7.95 14.85 -12.04
C ALA A 5 -8.31 15.47 -13.40
N GLU A 6 -9.47 16.14 -13.49
CA GLU A 6 -9.89 16.87 -14.70
C GLU A 6 -8.85 17.90 -15.16
N ASN A 7 -8.08 18.46 -14.21
CA ASN A 7 -7.00 19.41 -14.46
C ASN A 7 -5.59 18.76 -14.50
N GLY A 8 -5.49 17.43 -14.59
CA GLY A 8 -4.21 16.71 -14.56
C GLY A 8 -3.25 17.13 -15.68
N CYS A 9 -3.76 17.34 -16.89
CA CYS A 9 -2.94 17.81 -18.02
C CYS A 9 -2.42 19.24 -17.81
N ALA A 10 -3.25 20.13 -17.24
CA ALA A 10 -2.85 21.50 -16.94
C ALA A 10 -1.78 21.56 -15.84
N PHE A 11 -1.90 20.70 -14.82
CA PHE A 11 -0.89 20.54 -13.78
C PHE A 11 0.45 20.05 -14.37
N LEU A 12 0.43 19.00 -15.20
CA LEU A 12 1.63 18.46 -15.83
C LEU A 12 2.32 19.48 -16.76
N ALA A 13 1.53 20.21 -17.54
CA ALA A 13 2.03 21.29 -18.39
C ALA A 13 2.72 22.39 -17.55
N ARG A 14 2.14 22.75 -16.40
CA ARG A 14 2.74 23.74 -15.49
C ARG A 14 4.03 23.23 -14.86
N VAL A 15 4.06 21.98 -14.41
CA VAL A 15 5.27 21.37 -13.85
C VAL A 15 6.39 21.32 -14.89
N ARG A 16 6.09 20.93 -16.14
CA ARG A 16 7.07 20.98 -17.24
C ARG A 16 7.59 22.39 -17.48
N ALA A 17 6.70 23.39 -17.50
CA ALA A 17 7.08 24.79 -17.73
C ALA A 17 7.96 25.35 -16.59
N GLU A 18 7.70 24.98 -15.34
CA GLU A 18 8.41 25.51 -14.17
C GLU A 18 9.71 24.75 -13.86
N THR A 19 9.77 23.45 -14.15
CA THR A 19 10.89 22.58 -13.73
C THR A 19 11.71 22.01 -14.89
N GLY A 20 11.18 22.04 -16.12
CA GLY A 20 11.77 21.37 -17.28
C GLY A 20 11.62 19.85 -17.27
N LEU A 21 10.98 19.27 -16.25
CA LEU A 21 10.80 17.83 -16.09
C LEU A 21 9.56 17.34 -16.83
N ASP A 22 9.72 16.26 -17.59
CA ASP A 22 8.61 15.54 -18.20
C ASP A 22 8.11 14.43 -17.28
N PHE A 23 6.83 14.50 -16.93
CA PHE A 23 6.16 13.54 -16.08
C PHE A 23 5.32 12.59 -16.93
N GLU A 24 5.61 11.30 -16.83
CA GLU A 24 4.85 10.24 -17.49
C GLU A 24 3.71 9.76 -16.57
N ILE A 25 2.51 9.61 -17.14
CA ILE A 25 1.40 8.92 -16.46
C ILE A 25 1.51 7.43 -16.81
N ILE A 26 2.03 6.64 -15.88
CA ILE A 26 2.03 5.17 -15.99
C ILE A 26 0.62 4.62 -15.77
N ASP A 27 0.23 3.54 -16.46
CA ASP A 27 -1.07 2.86 -16.24
C ASP A 27 -1.08 2.01 -14.95
N VAL A 28 -2.19 1.33 -14.66
CA VAL A 28 -2.36 0.57 -13.41
C VAL A 28 -1.49 -0.68 -13.43
N GLU A 29 -1.38 -1.31 -14.59
CA GLU A 29 -0.58 -2.49 -14.84
C GLU A 29 0.91 -2.21 -14.63
N GLU A 30 1.41 -1.08 -15.14
CA GLU A 30 2.79 -0.65 -14.96
C GLU A 30 3.08 -0.24 -13.50
N GLU A 31 2.16 0.47 -12.84
CA GLU A 31 2.25 0.80 -11.42
C GLU A 31 2.36 -0.46 -10.56
N ALA A 32 1.51 -1.47 -10.84
CA ALA A 32 1.57 -2.77 -10.18
C ALA A 32 2.87 -3.52 -10.49
N ARG A 33 3.34 -3.52 -11.74
CA ARG A 33 4.60 -4.15 -12.14
C ARG A 33 5.78 -3.58 -11.38
N LEU A 34 5.86 -2.26 -11.28
CA LEU A 34 6.92 -1.57 -10.55
C LEU A 34 6.81 -1.83 -9.04
N ALA A 35 5.61 -1.77 -8.47
CA ALA A 35 5.40 -2.08 -7.05
C ALA A 35 5.83 -3.52 -6.72
N VAL A 36 5.45 -4.49 -7.54
CA VAL A 36 5.85 -5.90 -7.40
C VAL A 36 7.36 -6.05 -7.53
N ALA A 37 8.00 -5.41 -8.51
CA ALA A 37 9.44 -5.46 -8.67
C ALA A 37 10.19 -4.90 -7.44
N GLY A 38 9.75 -3.76 -6.90
CA GLY A 38 10.34 -3.17 -5.68
C GLY A 38 10.15 -4.05 -4.44
N CYS A 39 9.11 -4.87 -4.42
CA CYS A 39 8.70 -5.69 -3.28
C CYS A 39 9.08 -7.16 -3.38
N ALA A 40 9.57 -7.65 -4.53
CA ALA A 40 9.74 -9.07 -4.82
C ALA A 40 10.56 -9.82 -3.76
N ALA A 41 11.61 -9.19 -3.21
CA ALA A 41 12.46 -9.77 -2.17
C ALA A 41 11.75 -10.03 -0.83
N LEU A 42 10.56 -9.45 -0.60
CA LEU A 42 9.76 -9.63 0.60
C LEU A 42 8.71 -10.75 0.45
N LEU A 43 8.50 -11.27 -0.76
CA LEU A 43 7.70 -12.45 -1.02
C LEU A 43 8.60 -13.68 -0.91
N ASP A 44 8.37 -14.52 0.10
CA ASP A 44 9.31 -15.61 0.42
C ASP A 44 9.09 -16.89 -0.41
N GLY A 45 8.02 -16.92 -1.21
CA GLY A 45 7.67 -18.02 -2.11
C GLY A 45 7.19 -19.28 -1.39
N LYS A 46 7.03 -19.26 -0.06
CA LYS A 46 6.51 -20.43 0.69
C LYS A 46 5.03 -20.63 0.43
N ALA A 47 4.28 -19.53 0.33
CA ALA A 47 2.92 -19.53 -0.15
C ALA A 47 2.94 -19.53 -1.69
N PRO A 48 2.11 -20.36 -2.37
CA PRO A 48 2.03 -20.37 -3.83
C PRO A 48 1.42 -19.08 -4.40
N HIS A 49 0.84 -18.24 -3.54
CA HIS A 49 0.27 -16.97 -3.96
C HIS A 49 0.66 -15.80 -3.05
N GLY A 50 0.60 -14.61 -3.64
CA GLY A 50 0.78 -13.34 -2.95
C GLY A 50 -0.37 -12.38 -3.23
N VAL A 51 -0.73 -11.57 -2.24
CA VAL A 51 -1.48 -10.33 -2.45
C VAL A 51 -0.56 -9.18 -2.09
N LEU A 52 -0.20 -8.37 -3.09
CA LEU A 52 0.45 -7.08 -2.86
C LEU A 52 -0.62 -6.00 -2.90
N PHE A 53 -0.60 -5.08 -1.95
CA PHE A 53 -1.46 -3.90 -1.99
C PHE A 53 -0.69 -2.62 -1.67
N ASP A 54 -1.01 -1.54 -2.38
CA ASP A 54 -0.50 -0.18 -2.14
C ASP A 54 -1.65 0.74 -1.78
N ILE A 55 -1.62 1.31 -0.57
CA ILE A 55 -2.63 2.28 -0.12
C ILE A 55 -2.13 3.69 -0.42
N GLY A 56 -2.56 4.21 -1.56
CA GLY A 56 -2.21 5.53 -2.05
C GLY A 56 -3.13 6.66 -1.58
N GLY A 57 -2.78 7.88 -1.97
CA GLY A 57 -3.56 9.09 -1.67
C GLY A 57 -4.95 9.08 -2.30
N GLY A 58 -5.06 8.63 -3.56
CA GLY A 58 -6.32 8.66 -4.29
C GLY A 58 -6.91 7.31 -4.65
N SER A 59 -6.14 6.23 -4.56
CA SER A 59 -6.58 4.86 -4.88
C SER A 59 -5.81 3.87 -4.03
N THR A 60 -6.27 2.62 -4.06
CA THR A 60 -5.57 1.49 -3.51
C THR A 60 -5.42 0.44 -4.60
N GLU A 61 -4.18 0.13 -4.94
CA GLU A 61 -3.83 -0.86 -5.96
C GLU A 61 -3.67 -2.22 -5.30
N ILE A 62 -4.23 -3.28 -5.91
CA ILE A 62 -4.11 -4.66 -5.48
C ILE A 62 -3.58 -5.50 -6.64
N ALA A 63 -2.54 -6.28 -6.38
CA ALA A 63 -2.02 -7.28 -7.32
C ALA A 63 -2.15 -8.68 -6.73
N TRP A 64 -2.79 -9.57 -7.49
CA TRP A 64 -2.84 -11.00 -7.22
C TRP A 64 -1.68 -11.69 -7.92
N LEU A 65 -0.87 -12.43 -7.16
CA LEU A 65 0.42 -12.93 -7.61
C LEU A 65 0.47 -14.46 -7.55
N ALA A 66 1.13 -15.06 -8.53
CA ALA A 66 1.66 -16.40 -8.45
C ALA A 66 3.10 -16.34 -7.93
N CYS A 67 3.39 -17.13 -6.89
CA CYS A 67 4.66 -17.15 -6.19
C CYS A 67 5.26 -18.54 -6.23
N ALA A 68 6.58 -18.62 -6.38
CA ALA A 68 7.32 -19.87 -6.26
C ALA A 68 8.71 -19.60 -5.66
N PRO A 69 9.26 -20.53 -4.86
CA PRO A 69 10.60 -20.36 -4.29
C PRO A 69 11.65 -20.11 -5.38
N GLY A 70 12.47 -19.08 -5.19
CA GLY A 70 13.57 -18.74 -6.11
C GLY A 70 13.13 -18.18 -7.47
N ARG A 71 11.84 -17.89 -7.67
CA ARG A 71 11.33 -17.23 -8.88
C ARG A 71 10.78 -15.85 -8.54
N ALA A 72 10.91 -14.92 -9.49
CA ALA A 72 10.21 -13.65 -9.40
C ALA A 72 8.69 -13.89 -9.37
N PRO A 73 7.94 -13.14 -8.53
CA PRO A 73 6.49 -13.22 -8.52
C PRO A 73 5.90 -12.81 -9.88
N GLU A 74 4.88 -13.52 -10.31
CA GLU A 74 4.16 -13.25 -11.55
C GLU A 74 2.82 -12.61 -11.24
N ILE A 75 2.51 -11.50 -11.91
CA ILE A 75 1.21 -10.83 -11.77
C ILE A 75 0.17 -11.64 -12.53
N VAL A 76 -0.82 -12.17 -11.80
CA VAL A 76 -1.96 -12.90 -12.38
C VAL A 76 -3.07 -11.94 -12.76
N ASP A 77 -3.37 -10.96 -11.89
CA ASP A 77 -4.39 -9.95 -12.14
C ASP A 77 -4.17 -8.73 -11.22
N VAL A 78 -4.70 -7.58 -11.62
CA VAL A 78 -4.61 -6.32 -10.88
C VAL A 78 -5.96 -5.62 -10.80
N VAL A 79 -6.16 -4.86 -9.73
CA VAL A 79 -7.30 -3.93 -9.63
C VAL A 79 -6.87 -2.66 -8.89
N SER A 80 -7.29 -1.51 -9.40
CA SER A 80 -7.18 -0.23 -8.70
C SER A 80 -8.55 0.12 -8.13
N LEU A 81 -8.66 0.12 -6.80
CA LEU A 81 -9.85 0.55 -6.10
C LEU A 81 -9.87 2.08 -6.04
N PRO A 82 -11.02 2.75 -6.27
CA PRO A 82 -11.17 4.18 -6.09
C PRO A 82 -11.27 4.54 -4.59
N ALA A 83 -10.33 4.03 -3.81
CA ALA A 83 -10.28 4.12 -2.36
C ALA A 83 -8.89 4.57 -1.95
N GLY A 84 -8.67 5.87 -1.86
CA GLY A 84 -7.42 6.44 -1.36
C GLY A 84 -7.61 7.17 -0.03
N VAL A 85 -6.52 7.33 0.72
CA VAL A 85 -6.60 7.94 2.05
C VAL A 85 -7.12 9.38 2.04
N ALA A 86 -6.83 10.17 1.00
CA ALA A 86 -7.29 11.54 0.88
C ALA A 86 -8.79 11.61 0.56
N ASP A 87 -9.28 10.73 -0.32
CA ASP A 87 -10.70 10.63 -0.65
C ASP A 87 -11.51 10.14 0.56
N MET A 88 -11.04 9.09 1.22
CA MET A 88 -11.69 8.57 2.44
C MET A 88 -11.66 9.60 3.57
N ALA A 89 -10.57 10.34 3.74
CA ALA A 89 -10.48 11.43 4.70
C ALA A 89 -11.53 12.52 4.41
N ALA A 90 -11.64 12.97 3.15
CA ALA A 90 -12.59 14.00 2.75
C ALA A 90 -14.05 13.59 2.96
N ARG A 91 -14.38 12.31 2.72
CA ARG A 91 -15.75 11.80 2.83
C ARG A 91 -16.16 11.42 4.25
N HIS A 92 -15.23 11.01 5.10
CA HIS A 92 -15.53 10.41 6.41
C HIS A 92 -14.90 11.12 7.61
N GLY A 93 -14.10 12.18 7.40
CA GLY A 93 -13.62 13.07 8.47
C GLY A 93 -12.13 13.01 8.82
N GLY A 94 -11.31 12.25 8.08
CA GLY A 94 -9.84 12.29 8.19
C GLY A 94 -9.31 12.08 9.61
N SER A 95 -8.77 13.14 10.22
CA SER A 95 -8.32 13.12 11.62
C SER A 95 -9.46 12.95 12.63
N ASP A 96 -10.65 13.44 12.35
CA ASP A 96 -11.79 13.33 13.27
C ASP A 96 -12.57 12.01 13.05
N LEU A 97 -11.96 11.06 12.32
CA LEU A 97 -12.55 9.77 12.00
C LEU A 97 -12.79 8.93 13.26
N ALA A 98 -14.05 8.89 13.69
CA ALA A 98 -14.51 8.04 14.76
C ALA A 98 -14.76 6.59 14.28
N ARG A 99 -14.94 5.66 15.24
CA ARG A 99 -15.20 4.24 14.96
C ARG A 99 -16.29 4.00 13.89
N PRO A 100 -17.46 4.68 13.90
CA PRO A 100 -18.47 4.45 12.87
C PRO A 100 -17.99 4.76 11.45
N GLY A 101 -17.24 5.85 11.26
CA GLY A 101 -16.66 6.22 9.97
C GLY A 101 -15.55 5.25 9.54
N PHE A 102 -14.72 4.81 10.49
CA PHE A 102 -13.73 3.76 10.25
C PHE A 102 -14.38 2.47 9.73
N GLU A 103 -15.44 2.00 10.39
CA GLU A 103 -16.17 0.80 9.98
C GLU A 103 -16.87 1.00 8.62
N ALA A 104 -17.39 2.19 8.34
CA ALA A 104 -17.99 2.50 7.05
C ALA A 104 -16.98 2.37 5.90
N ILE A 105 -15.77 2.94 6.04
CA ILE A 105 -14.69 2.79 5.06
C ILE A 105 -14.29 1.32 4.90
N ALA A 106 -14.13 0.59 6.01
CA ALA A 106 -13.75 -0.82 5.96
C ALA A 106 -14.79 -1.67 5.20
N VAL A 107 -16.08 -1.43 5.42
CA VAL A 107 -17.17 -2.09 4.67
C VAL A 107 -17.15 -1.69 3.20
N GLU A 108 -16.98 -0.41 2.90
CA GLU A 108 -16.90 0.11 1.52
C GLU A 108 -15.78 -0.58 0.72
N VAL A 109 -14.58 -0.64 1.29
CA VAL A 109 -13.40 -1.28 0.67
C VAL A 109 -13.60 -2.79 0.54
N ALA A 110 -14.12 -3.45 1.56
CA ALA A 110 -14.41 -4.88 1.50
C ALA A 110 -15.44 -5.20 0.39
N ASN A 111 -16.42 -4.33 0.16
CA ASN A 111 -17.40 -4.47 -0.93
C ASN A 111 -16.81 -4.18 -2.30
N ALA A 112 -15.94 -3.18 -2.42
CA ALA A 112 -15.24 -2.86 -3.67
C ALA A 112 -14.38 -4.05 -4.17
N LEU A 113 -13.89 -4.89 -3.25
CA LEU A 113 -13.15 -6.11 -3.57
C LEU A 113 -14.03 -7.30 -4.01
N PHE A 114 -15.36 -7.19 -3.96
CA PHE A 114 -16.25 -8.34 -4.22
C PHE A 114 -16.02 -8.99 -5.59
N ALA A 115 -15.95 -8.19 -6.65
CA ALA A 115 -15.75 -8.70 -8.01
C ALA A 115 -14.36 -9.34 -8.18
N PHE A 116 -13.32 -8.73 -7.59
CA PHE A 116 -11.97 -9.26 -7.65
C PHE A 116 -11.84 -10.60 -6.90
N GLU A 117 -12.44 -10.67 -5.70
CA GLU A 117 -12.54 -11.92 -4.95
C GLU A 117 -13.30 -13.01 -5.72
N ALA A 118 -14.46 -12.69 -6.29
CA ALA A 118 -15.28 -13.66 -7.00
C ALA A 118 -14.58 -14.27 -8.22
N ARG A 119 -13.68 -13.53 -8.88
CA ARG A 119 -12.89 -14.03 -10.02
C ARG A 119 -11.81 -15.04 -9.61
N HIS A 120 -11.21 -14.86 -8.43
CA HIS A 120 -9.97 -15.56 -8.06
C HIS A 120 -10.09 -16.50 -6.85
N ALA A 121 -11.18 -16.40 -6.10
CA ALA A 121 -11.43 -17.11 -4.85
C ALA A 121 -10.24 -16.98 -3.87
N ILE A 122 -9.71 -15.77 -3.71
CA ILE A 122 -8.53 -15.50 -2.88
C ILE A 122 -8.83 -15.84 -1.41
N GLY A 123 -10.05 -15.58 -0.94
CA GLY A 123 -10.49 -15.93 0.42
C GLY A 123 -10.39 -17.43 0.72
N ALA A 124 -10.70 -18.30 -0.24
CA ALA A 124 -10.53 -19.75 -0.07
C ALA A 124 -9.05 -20.14 0.08
N ARG A 125 -8.17 -19.56 -0.74
CA ARG A 125 -6.72 -19.78 -0.68
C ARG A 125 -6.12 -19.23 0.62
N VAL A 126 -6.62 -18.11 1.11
CA VAL A 126 -6.26 -17.55 2.41
C VAL A 126 -6.62 -18.52 3.54
N ALA A 127 -7.82 -19.10 3.52
CA ALA A 127 -8.24 -20.09 4.52
C ALA A 127 -7.39 -21.36 4.52
N GLU A 128 -6.85 -21.74 3.36
CA GLU A 128 -5.90 -22.85 3.19
C GLU A 128 -4.45 -22.50 3.57
N GLY A 129 -4.17 -21.25 3.98
CA GLY A 129 -2.82 -20.79 4.31
C GLY A 129 -1.90 -20.64 3.09
N GLN A 130 -2.46 -20.51 1.88
CA GLN A 130 -1.75 -20.47 0.62
C GLN A 130 -1.41 -19.06 0.11
N VAL A 131 -1.65 -18.03 0.93
CA VAL A 131 -1.49 -16.63 0.53
C VAL A 131 -0.60 -15.89 1.52
N GLN A 132 0.45 -15.24 1.00
CA GLN A 132 1.19 -14.22 1.72
C GLN A 132 0.64 -12.83 1.37
N MET A 133 0.25 -12.03 2.36
CA MET A 133 -0.10 -10.62 2.15
C MET A 133 1.11 -9.71 2.39
N LEU A 134 1.32 -8.76 1.48
CA LEU A 134 2.35 -7.74 1.55
C LEU A 134 1.70 -6.37 1.33
N GLY A 135 1.80 -5.49 2.32
CA GLY A 135 1.35 -4.11 2.20
C GLY A 135 2.51 -3.17 1.96
N THR A 136 2.37 -2.29 0.98
CA THR A 136 3.21 -1.11 0.81
C THR A 136 2.36 0.15 1.04
N SER A 137 2.94 1.18 1.68
CA SER A 137 2.41 2.54 1.89
C SER A 137 2.87 3.14 3.22
N GLY A 138 2.68 4.45 3.35
CA GLY A 138 2.83 5.16 4.62
C GLY A 138 1.91 4.62 5.74
N THR A 139 0.74 4.06 5.39
CA THR A 139 -0.21 3.52 6.37
C THR A 139 0.34 2.29 7.08
N VAL A 140 0.69 1.24 6.33
CA VAL A 140 1.15 -0.03 6.91
C VAL A 140 2.47 0.14 7.65
N THR A 141 3.37 0.99 7.13
CA THR A 141 4.65 1.30 7.78
C THR A 141 4.46 2.12 9.06
N THR A 142 3.54 3.08 9.09
CA THR A 142 3.20 3.80 10.32
C THR A 142 2.56 2.87 11.36
N LEU A 143 1.62 2.00 10.98
CA LEU A 143 1.02 1.05 11.92
C LEU A 143 2.06 0.11 12.53
N ALA A 144 3.00 -0.40 11.73
CA ALA A 144 4.12 -1.20 12.21
C ALA A 144 4.98 -0.42 13.21
N ALA A 145 5.41 0.80 12.85
CA ALA A 145 6.23 1.64 13.72
C ALA A 145 5.54 2.02 15.05
N VAL A 146 4.22 2.27 15.00
CA VAL A 146 3.39 2.56 16.19
C VAL A 146 3.22 1.30 17.06
N HIS A 147 3.03 0.13 16.45
CA HIS A 147 2.96 -1.13 17.17
C HIS A 147 4.28 -1.45 17.87
N MET A 148 5.39 -1.32 17.16
CA MET A 148 6.75 -1.57 17.68
C MET A 148 7.18 -0.56 18.76
N GLY A 149 6.43 0.53 18.96
CA GLY A 149 6.75 1.55 19.96
C GLY A 149 8.06 2.28 19.67
N LEU A 150 8.40 2.46 18.40
CA LEU A 150 9.67 3.09 18.03
C LEU A 150 9.74 4.54 18.56
N PRO A 151 10.91 5.00 19.03
CA PRO A 151 11.07 6.37 19.52
C PRO A 151 11.00 7.42 18.40
N ARG A 152 11.13 6.98 17.15
CA ARG A 152 10.93 7.73 15.91
C ARG A 152 10.75 6.73 14.77
N TYR A 153 10.15 7.15 13.66
CA TYR A 153 10.11 6.32 12.46
C TYR A 153 11.52 5.95 11.98
N ASP A 154 11.77 4.65 11.79
CA ASP A 154 13.04 4.11 11.27
C ASP A 154 12.75 3.02 10.24
N ARG A 155 13.02 3.34 8.97
CA ARG A 155 12.80 2.44 7.84
C ARG A 155 13.52 1.10 7.99
N SER A 156 14.74 1.09 8.52
CA SER A 156 15.54 -0.13 8.65
C SER A 156 14.96 -1.13 9.65
N GLN A 157 14.14 -0.63 10.57
CA GLN A 157 13.44 -1.44 11.56
C GLN A 157 12.04 -1.85 11.07
N VAL A 158 11.42 -1.09 10.16
CA VAL A 158 10.05 -1.31 9.69
C VAL A 158 10.00 -2.16 8.42
N ASP A 159 10.93 -1.96 7.49
CA ASP A 159 10.89 -2.63 6.19
C ASP A 159 11.12 -4.14 6.34
N GLY A 160 10.21 -4.92 5.78
CA GLY A 160 10.25 -6.38 5.88
C GLY A 160 10.01 -6.89 7.29
N VAL A 161 9.26 -6.22 8.16
CA VAL A 161 8.73 -6.89 9.37
C VAL A 161 7.45 -7.64 9.04
N PHE A 162 7.18 -8.73 9.75
CA PHE A 162 5.82 -9.26 9.83
C PHE A 162 5.06 -8.48 10.90
N LEU A 163 3.91 -7.94 10.53
CA LEU A 163 2.97 -7.28 11.43
C LEU A 163 1.79 -8.21 11.67
N ASP A 164 1.62 -8.65 12.91
CA ASP A 164 0.44 -9.39 13.33
C ASP A 164 -0.78 -8.46 13.29
N LEU A 165 -1.89 -8.91 12.70
CA LEU A 165 -3.07 -8.05 12.54
C LEU A 165 -3.70 -7.70 13.89
N ALA A 166 -3.64 -8.59 14.87
CA ALA A 166 -4.09 -8.27 16.23
C ALA A 166 -3.32 -7.08 16.82
N ASP A 167 -2.03 -6.95 16.50
CA ASP A 167 -1.18 -5.85 16.91
C ASP A 167 -1.46 -4.56 16.13
N ALA A 168 -1.70 -4.69 14.82
CA ALA A 168 -2.15 -3.58 14.00
C ALA A 168 -3.46 -2.99 14.54
N TRP A 169 -4.44 -3.82 14.90
CA TRP A 169 -5.73 -3.35 15.45
C TRP A 169 -5.58 -2.71 16.83
N ARG A 170 -4.71 -3.23 17.70
CA ARG A 170 -4.35 -2.55 18.95
C ARG A 170 -3.72 -1.18 18.70
N ALA A 171 -2.88 -1.04 17.67
CA ALA A 171 -2.32 0.25 17.29
C ALA A 171 -3.41 1.21 16.78
N VAL A 172 -4.35 0.71 15.97
CA VAL A 172 -5.51 1.49 15.49
C VAL A 172 -6.37 1.97 16.65
N ASP A 173 -6.68 1.12 17.63
CA ASP A 173 -7.46 1.51 18.81
C ASP A 173 -6.81 2.65 19.60
N ARG A 174 -5.48 2.57 19.79
CA ARG A 174 -4.72 3.67 20.41
C ARG A 174 -4.80 4.96 19.59
N LEU A 175 -4.68 4.86 18.27
CA LEU A 175 -4.72 6.02 17.38
C LEU A 175 -6.11 6.66 17.29
N ILE A 176 -7.18 5.88 17.37
CA ILE A 176 -8.57 6.39 17.42
C ILE A 176 -8.82 7.13 18.73
N ALA A 177 -8.24 6.66 19.83
CA ALA A 177 -8.37 7.31 21.14
C ALA A 177 -7.60 8.64 21.25
N MET A 178 -6.64 8.90 20.36
CA MET A 178 -5.89 10.15 20.31
C MET A 178 -6.68 11.24 19.58
N SER A 179 -6.46 12.49 19.98
CA SER A 179 -6.82 13.67 19.19
C SER A 179 -5.91 13.84 17.97
N ARG A 180 -6.29 14.73 17.04
CA ARG A 180 -5.42 15.11 15.92
C ARG A 180 -4.04 15.61 16.39
N ALA A 181 -4.02 16.46 17.41
CA ALA A 181 -2.79 17.05 17.93
C ALA A 181 -1.86 15.98 18.54
N GLU A 182 -2.41 15.03 19.29
CA GLU A 182 -1.64 13.92 19.84
C GLU A 182 -1.09 13.00 18.75
N ARG A 183 -1.87 12.70 17.72
CA ARG A 183 -1.37 11.94 16.57
C ARG A 183 -0.26 12.69 15.82
N ALA A 184 -0.41 14.00 15.59
CA ALA A 184 0.61 14.81 14.93
C ALA A 184 1.93 14.85 15.73
N ALA A 185 1.84 14.84 17.06
CA ALA A 185 2.98 14.76 17.97
C ALA A 185 3.56 13.35 18.14
N HIS A 186 2.87 12.31 17.67
CA HIS A 186 3.33 10.92 17.84
C HIS A 186 4.58 10.65 16.99
N PRO A 187 5.68 10.10 17.56
CA PRO A 187 6.98 10.00 16.87
C PRO A 187 6.99 9.18 15.56
N CYS A 188 6.03 8.26 15.41
CA CYS A 188 5.91 7.39 14.24
C CYS A 188 4.79 7.78 13.26
N VAL A 189 3.95 8.75 13.62
CA VAL A 189 2.85 9.23 12.74
C VAL A 189 3.32 10.47 12.00
N LEU A 190 3.80 11.48 12.74
CA LEU A 190 4.19 12.79 12.21
C LEU A 190 2.99 13.58 11.66
N ASP A 191 3.09 14.92 11.67
CA ASP A 191 1.99 15.83 11.31
C ASP A 191 1.38 15.52 9.92
N VAL A 192 2.23 15.29 8.92
CA VAL A 192 1.80 15.00 7.53
C VAL A 192 0.98 13.73 7.38
N ARG A 193 1.03 12.79 8.34
CA ARG A 193 0.24 11.54 8.30
C ARG A 193 -0.93 11.53 9.28
N ALA A 194 -1.01 12.49 10.20
CA ALA A 194 -2.05 12.53 11.25
C ALA A 194 -3.47 12.64 10.68
N GLU A 195 -3.61 13.21 9.49
CA GLU A 195 -4.87 13.30 8.73
C GLU A 195 -5.29 11.99 8.07
N PHE A 196 -4.32 11.18 7.65
CA PHE A 196 -4.55 10.06 6.74
C PHE A 196 -4.35 8.68 7.37
N VAL A 197 -3.75 8.61 8.56
CA VAL A 197 -3.42 7.34 9.21
C VAL A 197 -4.67 6.50 9.54
N LEU A 198 -5.74 7.12 10.04
CA LEU A 198 -6.97 6.40 10.38
C LEU A 198 -7.78 5.98 9.12
N PRO A 199 -8.00 6.85 8.11
CA PRO A 199 -8.58 6.42 6.83
C PRO A 199 -7.79 5.28 6.16
N GLY A 200 -6.46 5.36 6.15
CA GLY A 200 -5.62 4.29 5.61
C GLY A 200 -5.75 2.99 6.40
N ALA A 201 -5.78 3.07 7.73
CA ALA A 201 -5.99 1.89 8.58
C ALA A 201 -7.38 1.26 8.34
N ALA A 202 -8.40 2.06 8.03
CA ALA A 202 -9.73 1.58 7.67
C ALA A 202 -9.74 0.88 6.30
N ILE A 203 -8.98 1.39 5.33
CA ILE A 203 -8.77 0.71 4.03
C ILE A 203 -8.11 -0.65 4.27
N LEU A 204 -7.03 -0.70 5.07
CA LEU A 204 -6.39 -1.95 5.45
C LEU A 204 -7.38 -2.92 6.12
N ALA A 205 -8.22 -2.42 7.03
CA ALA A 205 -9.26 -3.23 7.68
C ALA A 205 -10.26 -3.81 6.67
N GLY A 206 -10.65 -3.05 5.64
CA GLY A 206 -11.50 -3.56 4.56
C GLY A 206 -10.84 -4.68 3.75
N ILE A 207 -9.56 -4.53 3.41
CA ILE A 207 -8.78 -5.58 2.72
C ILE A 207 -8.71 -6.83 3.60
N CYS A 208 -8.34 -6.69 4.88
CA CYS A 208 -8.22 -7.81 5.81
C CYS A 208 -9.56 -8.45 6.19
N ARG A 209 -10.67 -7.72 6.12
CA ARG A 209 -12.02 -8.28 6.27
C ARG A 209 -12.39 -9.17 5.10
N ARG A 210 -11.94 -8.82 3.89
CA ARG A 210 -12.12 -9.64 2.70
C ARG A 210 -11.17 -10.86 2.70
N TRP A 211 -9.93 -10.66 3.14
CA TRP A 211 -8.87 -11.67 3.17
C TRP A 211 -8.22 -11.77 4.55
N PRO A 212 -8.82 -12.54 5.48
CA PRO A 212 -8.35 -12.59 6.86
C PRO A 212 -7.08 -13.43 6.99
N VAL A 213 -5.94 -12.75 7.13
CA VAL A 213 -4.64 -13.36 7.47
C VAL A 213 -4.25 -13.04 8.91
N PRO A 214 -3.51 -13.90 9.61
CA PRO A 214 -3.06 -13.59 10.98
C PRO A 214 -2.02 -12.45 11.00
N ARG A 215 -1.24 -12.32 9.92
CA ARG A 215 -0.16 -11.35 9.78
C ARG A 215 0.05 -10.97 8.32
N LEU A 216 0.62 -9.80 8.10
CA LEU A 216 1.09 -9.35 6.79
C LEU A 216 2.56 -8.96 6.85
N ARG A 217 3.22 -8.96 5.71
CA ARG A 217 4.58 -8.43 5.57
C ARG A 217 4.47 -6.94 5.24
N VAL A 218 5.28 -6.12 5.90
CA VAL A 218 5.34 -4.67 5.65
C VAL A 218 6.45 -4.40 4.67
N ALA A 219 6.15 -3.62 3.64
CA ALA A 219 7.11 -3.07 2.72
C ALA A 219 7.18 -1.55 2.93
N ASP A 220 8.33 -1.04 3.35
CA ASP A 220 8.66 0.37 3.18
C ASP A 220 9.37 0.55 1.83
N ARG A 221 8.93 -0.16 0.81
CA ARG A 221 9.45 -0.17 -0.55
C ARG A 221 8.26 -0.40 -1.48
N GLY A 222 8.35 0.06 -2.72
CA GLY A 222 7.25 -0.06 -3.67
C GLY A 222 7.61 0.57 -5.00
N LEU A 223 6.71 1.42 -5.50
CA LEU A 223 6.83 2.05 -6.82
C LEU A 223 8.19 2.72 -7.06
N ARG A 224 8.70 3.47 -6.08
CA ARG A 224 9.98 4.21 -6.20
C ARG A 224 11.17 3.26 -6.38
N GLU A 225 11.24 2.21 -5.57
CA GLU A 225 12.27 1.19 -5.65
C GLU A 225 12.14 0.35 -6.92
N GLY A 226 10.91 0.10 -7.39
CA GLY A 226 10.63 -0.54 -8.67
C GLY A 226 11.17 0.26 -9.86
N ILE A 227 10.95 1.58 -9.87
CA ILE A 227 11.49 2.49 -10.90
C ILE A 227 13.01 2.43 -10.89
N LEU A 228 13.64 2.55 -9.71
CA LEU A 228 15.10 2.50 -9.58
C LEU A 228 15.67 1.17 -10.09
N ALA A 229 15.07 0.04 -9.73
CA ALA A 229 15.47 -1.27 -10.20
C ALA A 229 15.31 -1.42 -11.72
N GLY A 230 14.23 -0.86 -12.29
CA GLY A 230 14.01 -0.82 -13.73
C GLY A 230 15.08 -0.03 -14.48
N LEU A 231 15.44 1.15 -13.98
CA LEU A 231 16.50 2.00 -14.54
C LEU A 231 17.86 1.30 -14.48
N MET A 232 18.22 0.70 -13.34
CA MET A 232 19.48 -0.04 -13.19
C MET A 232 19.58 -1.23 -14.15
N ALA A 233 18.47 -1.95 -14.38
CA ALA A 233 18.43 -3.06 -15.32
C ALA A 233 18.56 -2.59 -16.78
N ALA A 234 18.01 -1.41 -17.11
CA ALA A 234 18.17 -0.79 -18.42
C ALA A 234 19.62 -0.32 -18.67
N ASP A 235 20.26 0.29 -17.66
CA ASP A 235 21.66 0.76 -17.74
C ASP A 235 22.65 -0.41 -17.81
N GLY A 236 22.41 -1.48 -17.03
CA GLY A 236 23.23 -2.70 -17.06
C GLY A 236 23.20 -3.42 -18.41
N ARG A 237 22.14 -3.24 -19.21
CA ARG A 237 22.06 -3.74 -20.60
C ARG A 237 22.85 -2.89 -21.59
N HIS A 238 23.10 -1.61 -21.30
CA HIS A 238 23.90 -0.71 -22.13
C HIS A 238 25.40 -0.72 -21.77
N GLY A 239 25.78 -1.18 -20.58
CA GLY A 239 27.18 -1.34 -20.16
C GLY A 239 27.86 -2.67 -20.57
N GLY A 240 27.11 -3.63 -21.11
CA GLY A 240 27.60 -4.98 -21.45
C GLY A 240 27.96 -5.22 -22.93
N GLN A 241 27.78 -4.24 -23.80
CA GLN A 241 28.25 -4.28 -25.19
C GLN A 241 29.42 -3.32 -25.36
N GLY A 242 30.55 -3.68 -24.77
CA GLY A 242 31.75 -2.84 -24.75
C GLY A 242 32.96 -3.55 -24.17
N SER A 243 33.24 -4.76 -24.63
CA SER A 243 34.55 -5.43 -24.49
C SER A 243 34.68 -6.55 -25.52
#